data_AF-A0A6C0CEK8-F1
#
_entry.id   AF-A0A6C0CEK8-F1
#
_cell.length_a   1.000
_cell.length_b   1.000
_cell.length_c   1.000
_cell.angle_alpha   90.00
_cell.angle_beta   90.00
_cell.angle_gamma   90.00
#
_symmetry.space_group_name_H-M   'P 1'
#
loop_
_entity.id
_entity.type
_entity.pdbx_description
1 polymer ?
#
loop_
_entity_poly.entity_id
_entity_poly.type
_entity_poly.pdbx_seq_one_letter_code
_entity_poly.pdbx_strand_id
1 'polypeptide(L)'
;MVNNNDTEQILEAKEQIKEKKKPSKPRCHCCNKKLKMVELNFKCKCGHTFCQLHLNPHSHKCSFDYQSERKEMIKNTNPKMCVKVIEVK
;
A
#
# COMPACT_ATOMS: atom_id res chain seq x y z
N MET A 1 -42.80 -26.12 -12.93
CA MET A 1 -43.45 -25.45 -11.79
C MET A 1 -42.33 -24.91 -10.92
N VAL A 2 -42.01 -23.62 -10.98
CA VAL A 2 -41.01 -23.00 -10.08
C VAL A 2 -41.76 -22.64 -8.81
N ASN A 3 -41.30 -23.13 -7.67
CA ASN A 3 -42.00 -23.01 -6.38
C ASN A 3 -41.94 -21.57 -5.87
N ASN A 4 -43.06 -21.07 -5.35
CA ASN A 4 -43.19 -19.70 -4.82
C ASN A 4 -42.26 -19.40 -3.62
N ASN A 5 -41.71 -20.44 -2.97
CA ASN A 5 -40.70 -20.29 -1.91
C ASN A 5 -39.33 -19.82 -2.42
N ASP A 6 -38.95 -20.17 -3.65
CA ASP A 6 -37.65 -19.77 -4.21
C ASP A 6 -37.64 -18.27 -4.50
N THR A 7 -38.79 -17.71 -4.90
CA THR A 7 -38.97 -16.28 -5.14
C THR A 7 -38.90 -15.44 -3.87
N GLU A 8 -39.46 -15.93 -2.76
CA GLU A 8 -39.39 -15.26 -1.45
C GLU A 8 -37.97 -15.29 -0.88
N GLN A 9 -37.27 -16.42 -1.00
CA GLN A 9 -35.87 -16.53 -0.61
C GLN A 9 -34.94 -15.61 -1.44
N ILE A 10 -35.22 -15.42 -2.73
CA ILE A 10 -34.49 -14.49 -3.59
C ILE A 10 -34.77 -13.02 -3.21
N LEU A 11 -35.98 -12.70 -2.75
CA LEU A 11 -36.36 -11.35 -2.31
C LEU A 11 -35.68 -10.99 -0.98
N GLU A 12 -35.70 -11.89 0.01
CA GLU A 12 -35.02 -11.69 1.29
C GLU A 12 -33.50 -11.58 1.13
N ALA A 13 -32.89 -12.40 0.26
CA ALA A 13 -31.46 -12.32 -0.03
C ALA A 13 -31.07 -10.98 -0.70
N LYS A 14 -31.94 -10.40 -1.52
CA LYS A 14 -31.72 -9.08 -2.16
C LYS A 14 -31.82 -7.92 -1.17
N GLU A 15 -32.68 -8.01 -0.16
CA GLU A 15 -32.80 -6.99 0.88
C GLU A 15 -31.60 -6.99 1.83
N GLN A 16 -31.10 -8.18 2.21
CA GLN A 16 -29.89 -8.31 3.04
C GLN A 16 -28.60 -7.77 2.37
N ILE A 17 -28.54 -7.73 1.02
CA ILE A 17 -27.42 -7.14 0.27
C ILE A 17 -27.49 -5.60 0.26
N LYS A 18 -28.69 -5.00 0.37
CA LYS A 18 -28.90 -3.54 0.33
C LYS A 18 -28.38 -2.84 1.59
N GLU A 19 -28.38 -3.50 2.75
CA GLU A 19 -27.99 -2.89 4.02
C GLU A 19 -26.48 -2.89 4.31
N LYS A 20 -25.69 -3.67 3.55
CA LYS A 20 -24.23 -3.61 3.66
C LYS A 20 -23.73 -2.30 3.06
N LYS A 21 -23.60 -1.28 3.92
CA LYS A 21 -22.93 0.00 3.60
C LYS A 21 -21.64 -0.32 2.84
N LYS A 22 -21.58 0.08 1.56
CA LYS A 22 -20.41 -0.13 0.71
C LYS A 22 -19.18 0.44 1.44
N PRO A 23 -18.09 -0.32 1.63
CA PRO A 23 -16.91 0.18 2.32
C PRO A 23 -16.43 1.45 1.62
N SER A 24 -16.25 2.53 2.40
CA SER A 24 -15.78 3.80 1.85
C SER A 24 -14.41 3.59 1.22
N LYS A 25 -14.28 3.91 -0.07
CA LYS A 25 -12.98 3.86 -0.75
C LYS A 25 -12.00 4.79 -0.02
N PRO A 26 -10.81 4.32 0.36
CA PRO A 26 -9.83 5.16 1.04
C PRO A 26 -9.35 6.29 0.12
N ARG A 27 -8.83 7.33 0.75
CA ARG A 27 -8.43 8.59 0.12
C ARG A 27 -6.95 8.84 0.40
N CYS A 28 -6.31 9.59 -0.48
CA CYS A 28 -4.94 10.01 -0.28
C CYS A 28 -4.82 10.89 0.98
N HIS A 29 -3.86 10.57 1.84
CA HIS A 29 -3.64 11.33 3.07
C HIS A 29 -3.18 12.79 2.85
N CYS A 30 -2.47 13.08 1.74
CA CYS A 30 -2.02 14.45 1.43
C CYS A 30 -3.07 15.33 0.76
N CYS A 31 -3.81 14.80 -0.22
CA CYS A 31 -4.69 15.61 -1.08
C CYS A 31 -6.16 15.19 -1.04
N ASN A 32 -6.53 14.23 -0.20
CA ASN A 32 -7.90 13.70 -0.03
C ASN A 32 -8.58 13.19 -1.32
N LYS A 33 -7.82 13.01 -2.40
CA LYS A 33 -8.29 12.39 -3.65
C LYS A 33 -8.72 10.95 -3.39
N LYS A 34 -9.86 10.53 -3.95
CA LYS A 34 -10.30 9.12 -3.92
C LYS A 34 -9.30 8.24 -4.64
N LEU A 35 -8.88 7.16 -3.99
CA LEU A 35 -7.91 6.25 -4.56
C LEU A 35 -8.56 5.29 -5.55
N LYS A 36 -7.84 5.01 -6.63
CA LYS A 36 -8.22 3.97 -7.61
C LYS A 36 -7.84 2.60 -7.07
N MET A 37 -8.40 1.54 -7.67
CA MET A 37 -8.11 0.14 -7.30
C MET A 37 -6.60 -0.15 -7.19
N VAL A 38 -5.82 0.36 -8.15
CA VAL A 38 -4.36 0.18 -8.19
C VAL A 38 -3.65 0.87 -7.02
N GLU A 39 -4.09 2.06 -6.61
CA GLU A 39 -3.47 2.84 -5.52
C GLU A 39 -3.78 2.26 -4.13
N LEU A 40 -4.75 1.34 -4.00
CA LEU A 40 -5.08 0.66 -2.75
C LEU A 40 -4.00 -0.32 -2.30
N ASN A 41 -3.31 -0.93 -3.26
CA ASN A 41 -2.30 -1.94 -2.99
C ASN A 41 -0.94 -1.33 -2.62
N PHE A 42 -0.76 -0.03 -2.85
CA PHE A 42 0.48 0.66 -2.55
C PHE A 42 0.34 1.45 -1.25
N LYS A 43 0.94 0.93 -0.18
CA LYS A 43 1.06 1.60 1.10
C LYS A 43 2.50 2.07 1.28
N CYS A 44 2.67 3.29 1.76
CA CYS A 44 3.99 3.76 2.14
C CYS A 44 4.43 3.08 3.46
N LYS A 45 5.73 3.01 3.72
CA LYS A 45 6.27 2.45 4.98
C LYS A 45 5.84 3.25 6.21
N CYS A 46 5.44 4.51 6.06
CA CYS A 46 4.82 5.30 7.12
C CYS A 46 3.38 4.89 7.48
N GLY A 47 2.79 3.90 6.79
CA GLY A 47 1.47 3.34 7.11
C GLY A 47 0.29 4.06 6.43
N HIS A 48 0.52 5.16 5.72
CA HIS A 48 -0.52 5.88 4.99
C HIS A 48 -0.62 5.47 3.51
N THR A 49 -1.81 5.68 2.94
CA THR A 49 -2.10 5.44 1.52
C THR A 49 -2.14 6.76 0.74
N PHE A 50 -1.57 6.76 -0.46
CA PHE A 50 -1.40 7.96 -1.27
C PHE A 50 -1.82 7.71 -2.72
N CYS A 51 -2.12 8.79 -3.46
CA CYS A 51 -2.27 8.68 -4.91
C CYS A 51 -0.89 8.60 -5.60
N GLN A 52 -0.87 8.27 -6.89
CA GLN A 52 0.38 8.12 -7.66
C GLN A 52 1.34 9.33 -7.54
N LEU A 53 0.81 10.54 -7.42
CA LEU A 53 1.62 11.78 -7.29
C LEU A 53 2.25 11.94 -5.89
N HIS A 54 1.59 11.45 -4.84
CA HIS A 54 2.03 11.60 -3.45
C HIS A 54 2.66 10.32 -2.88
N LEU A 55 2.73 9.23 -3.65
CA LEU A 55 3.33 7.97 -3.21
C LEU A 55 4.84 8.09 -2.97
N ASN A 56 5.51 8.98 -3.70
CA ASN A 56 6.94 9.24 -3.52
C ASN A 56 7.20 9.86 -2.14
N PRO A 57 8.16 9.34 -1.34
CA PRO A 57 8.55 9.91 -0.04
C PRO A 57 8.85 11.41 -0.06
N HIS A 58 9.39 11.93 -1.16
CA HIS A 58 9.67 13.35 -1.33
C HIS A 58 8.39 14.21 -1.40
N SER A 59 7.27 13.66 -1.88
CA SER A 59 6.03 14.40 -2.09
C SER A 59 5.19 14.56 -0.82
N HIS A 60 5.32 13.66 0.16
CA HIS A 60 4.45 13.63 1.35
C HIS A 60 5.20 13.85 2.68
N LYS A 61 6.46 14.30 2.65
CA LYS A 61 7.31 14.48 3.84
C LYS A 61 7.22 13.25 4.76
N CYS A 62 7.59 12.08 4.21
CA CYS A 62 7.49 10.82 4.91
C CYS A 62 8.24 10.86 6.26
N SER A 63 7.60 10.42 7.35
CA SER A 63 8.22 10.32 8.68
C SER A 63 9.12 9.08 8.84
N PHE A 64 9.19 8.21 7.82
CA PHE A 64 9.98 6.99 7.88
C PHE A 64 11.43 7.26 7.44
N ASP A 65 12.41 6.81 8.25
CA ASP A 65 13.83 7.00 7.96
C ASP A 65 14.38 5.91 7.01
N TYR A 66 14.23 6.16 5.71
CA TYR A 66 14.79 5.32 4.65
C TYR A 66 16.33 5.34 4.60
N GLN A 67 16.97 6.38 5.17
CA GLN A 67 18.41 6.53 5.06
C GLN A 67 19.13 5.57 5.99
N SER A 68 18.66 5.45 7.24
CA SER A 68 19.25 4.54 8.22
C SER A 68 19.09 3.08 7.80
N GLU A 69 17.88 2.67 7.37
CA GLU A 69 17.63 1.32 6.83
C GLU A 69 18.57 0.99 5.65
N ARG A 70 18.72 1.93 4.70
CA ARG A 70 19.59 1.73 3.54
C ARG A 70 21.06 1.63 3.93
N LYS A 71 21.53 2.44 4.89
CA LYS A 71 22.92 2.41 5.38
C LYS A 71 23.24 1.06 6.03
N GLU A 72 22.35 0.53 6.86
CA GLU A 72 22.53 -0.78 7.48
C GLU A 72 22.57 -1.90 6.44
N MET A 73 21.67 -1.85 5.46
CA MET A 73 21.65 -2.82 4.36
C MET A 73 22.96 -2.78 3.55
N ILE A 74 23.45 -1.60 3.18
CA ILE A 74 24.73 -1.45 2.48
C ILE A 74 25.88 -1.97 3.33
N LYS A 75 25.93 -1.62 4.63
CA LYS A 75 27.00 -2.08 5.53
C LYS A 75 27.05 -3.61 5.61
N ASN A 76 25.89 -4.26 5.65
CA ASN A 76 25.80 -5.72 5.71
C ASN A 76 26.11 -6.39 4.36
N THR A 77 25.76 -5.76 3.24
CA THR A 77 25.97 -6.31 1.90
C THR A 77 27.35 -6.00 1.33
N ASN A 78 28.07 -5.01 1.85
CA ASN A 78 29.36 -4.61 1.31
C ASN A 78 30.38 -5.78 1.44
N PRO A 79 30.90 -6.33 0.33
CA PRO A 79 31.92 -7.36 0.40
C PRO A 79 33.18 -6.78 1.06
N LYS A 80 33.74 -7.51 2.02
CA LYS A 80 35.00 -7.12 2.66
C LYS A 80 36.11 -7.24 1.62
N MET A 81 36.54 -6.11 1.08
CA MET A 81 37.63 -6.02 0.12
C MET A 81 38.96 -6.35 0.82
N CYS A 82 39.42 -7.59 0.68
CA CYS A 82 40.75 -8.02 1.13
C CYS A 82 41.79 -7.66 0.06
N VAL A 83 41.99 -6.37 -0.22
CA VAL A 83 43.07 -5.95 -1.14
C VAL A 83 44.27 -5.54 -0.29
N LYS A 84 45.37 -6.29 -0.41
CA LYS A 84 46.67 -5.85 0.11
C LYS A 84 47.05 -4.60 -0.67
N VAL A 85 47.23 -3.49 0.02
CA VAL A 85 47.74 -2.25 -0.58
C VAL A 85 49.09 -2.60 -1.22
N ILE A 86 49.20 -2.35 -2.53
CA ILE A 86 50.46 -2.53 -3.25
C ILE A 86 51.20 -1.20 -3.15
N GLU A 87 52.23 -1.15 -2.31
CA GLU A 87 53.18 -0.04 -2.30
C GLU A 87 54.03 -0.11 -3.58
N VAL A 88 53.91 0.91 -4.42
CA VAL A 88 54.80 1.09 -5.57
C VAL A 88 56.03 1.83 -5.06
N LYS A 89 57.20 1.19 -5.09
CA LYS A 89 58.50 1.81 -4.81
C LYS A 89 58.97 2.68 -5.97
#